data_AF-A0A9W5AZI8-F1
#
_entry.id   AF-A0A9W5AZI8-F1
#
_cell.length_a   1.000
_cell.length_b   1.000
_cell.length_c   1.000
_cell.angle_alpha   90.00
_cell.angle_beta   90.00
_cell.angle_gamma   90.00
#
_symmetry.space_group_name_H-M   'P 1'
#
loop_
_entity.id
_entity.type
_entity.pdbx_description
1 polymer ?
#
loop_
_entity_poly.entity_id
_entity_poly.type
_entity_poly.pdbx_seq_one_letter_code
_entity_poly.pdbx_strand_id
1 'polypeptide(L)'
;MGEVMPLVRRPKRVKTGPNSYQNYNSKGQQTSTTLKINGGTYTAKRNGGVKQTYNLGNGYSSVTETKPPRKMPKPKKFKPPKTVRLSKGGKSGDADLLALIAWIFAALFFVVRGLFLGLAYVIRKIAKK
;
A
#
# COMPACT_ATOMS: atom_id res chain seq x y z
N MET A 1 32.04 2.09 47.00
CA MET A 1 31.77 1.19 45.87
C MET A 1 30.31 0.78 45.94
N GLY A 2 29.44 1.44 45.19
CA GLY A 2 28.01 1.11 45.17
C GLY A 2 27.77 0.06 44.09
N GLU A 3 27.64 -1.20 44.49
CA GLU A 3 27.28 -2.28 43.59
C GLU A 3 25.83 -2.06 43.15
N VAL A 4 25.63 -1.51 41.95
CA VAL A 4 24.31 -1.42 41.32
C VAL A 4 23.94 -2.84 40.92
N MET A 5 23.31 -3.58 41.86
CA MET A 5 22.71 -4.87 41.54
C MET A 5 21.87 -4.68 40.28
N PRO A 6 22.13 -5.43 39.19
CA PRO A 6 21.27 -5.35 38.02
C PRO A 6 19.88 -5.78 38.49
N LEU A 7 18.96 -4.82 38.55
CA LEU A 7 17.58 -5.08 38.91
C LEU A 7 17.02 -5.98 37.79
N VAL A 8 17.15 -7.29 37.95
CA VAL A 8 16.58 -8.31 37.06
C VAL A 8 15.08 -8.22 37.27
N ARG A 9 14.44 -7.27 36.59
CA ARG A 9 12.98 -7.15 36.64
C ARG A 9 12.44 -8.44 36.06
N ARG A 10 11.51 -9.11 36.74
CA ARG A 10 10.83 -10.26 36.15
C ARG A 10 9.90 -9.78 35.03
N PRO A 11 9.61 -10.61 34.02
CA PRO A 11 8.53 -10.30 33.09
C PRO A 11 7.27 -9.92 33.88
N LYS A 12 6.67 -8.78 33.54
CA LYS A 12 5.53 -8.22 34.27
C LYS A 12 4.32 -8.16 33.36
N ARG A 13 3.17 -8.56 33.86
CA ARG A 13 1.88 -8.38 33.20
C ARG A 13 1.09 -7.33 33.96
N VAL A 14 0.64 -6.30 33.25
CA VAL A 14 -0.12 -5.18 33.80
C VAL A 14 -1.51 -5.20 33.19
N LYS A 15 -2.55 -5.13 34.02
CA LYS A 15 -3.93 -4.98 33.55
C LYS A 15 -4.17 -3.54 33.13
N THR A 16 -4.62 -3.31 31.91
CA THR A 16 -4.86 -1.97 31.34
C THR A 16 -6.33 -1.69 31.05
N GLY A 17 -7.20 -2.69 31.22
CA GLY A 17 -8.65 -2.55 31.11
C GLY A 17 -9.35 -3.81 31.60
N PRO A 18 -10.70 -3.86 31.53
CA PRO A 18 -11.49 -4.99 32.03
C PRO A 18 -11.00 -6.33 31.49
N ASN A 19 -10.65 -6.37 30.20
CA ASN A 19 -10.18 -7.55 29.48
C ASN A 19 -8.86 -7.32 28.73
N SER A 20 -8.10 -6.29 29.12
CA SER A 20 -6.87 -5.88 28.43
C SER A 20 -5.66 -5.99 29.35
N TYR A 21 -4.57 -6.55 28.84
CA TYR A 21 -3.30 -6.66 29.55
C TYR A 21 -2.13 -6.29 28.64
N GLN A 22 -1.13 -5.65 29.22
CA GLN A 22 0.17 -5.41 28.61
C GLN A 22 1.22 -6.29 29.28
N ASN A 23 2.01 -6.98 28.46
CA ASN A 23 3.11 -7.80 28.92
C ASN A 23 4.43 -7.07 28.67
N TYR A 24 5.32 -7.14 29.65
CA TYR A 24 6.62 -6.48 29.65
C TYR A 24 7.72 -7.51 29.87
N ASN A 25 8.86 -7.34 29.21
CA ASN A 25 10.04 -8.17 29.46
C ASN A 25 10.79 -7.72 30.74
N SER A 26 11.85 -8.44 31.05
CA SER A 26 12.75 -8.14 32.18
C SER A 26 13.50 -6.82 32.09
N LYS A 27 13.44 -6.15 30.93
CA LYS A 27 14.00 -4.82 30.70
C LYS A 27 12.93 -3.72 30.80
N GLY A 28 11.70 -4.06 31.21
CA GLY A 28 10.58 -3.11 31.29
C GLY A 28 10.04 -2.66 29.93
N GLN A 29 10.41 -3.33 28.84
CA GLN A 29 9.88 -3.03 27.51
C GLN A 29 8.61 -3.82 27.27
N GLN A 30 7.56 -3.15 26.78
CA GLN A 30 6.33 -3.82 26.36
C GLN A 30 6.65 -4.79 25.22
N THR A 31 6.20 -6.04 25.34
CA THR A 31 6.39 -7.12 24.34
C THR A 31 5.12 -7.44 23.60
N SER A 32 3.96 -7.34 24.26
CA SER A 32 2.67 -7.62 23.67
C SER A 32 1.53 -7.00 24.46
N THR A 33 0.38 -6.84 23.80
CA THR A 33 -0.89 -6.48 24.42
C THR A 33 -1.89 -7.59 24.11
N THR A 34 -2.57 -8.09 25.13
CA THR A 34 -3.64 -9.09 25.00
C THR A 34 -4.98 -8.48 25.34
N LEU A 35 -5.99 -8.75 24.53
CA LEU A 35 -7.36 -8.26 24.67
C LEU A 35 -8.33 -9.44 24.53
N LYS A 36 -9.21 -9.64 25.51
CA LYS A 36 -10.25 -10.67 25.45
C LYS A 36 -11.61 -10.05 25.10
N ILE A 37 -12.17 -10.43 23.96
CA ILE A 37 -13.47 -9.93 23.45
C ILE A 37 -14.22 -11.09 22.79
N ASN A 38 -15.53 -11.22 23.05
CA ASN A 38 -16.44 -12.18 22.42
C ASN A 38 -15.92 -13.63 22.41
N GLY A 39 -15.40 -14.11 23.54
CA GLY A 39 -14.84 -15.47 23.66
C GLY A 39 -13.49 -15.69 22.97
N GLY A 40 -12.96 -14.66 22.29
CA GLY A 40 -11.65 -14.67 21.65
C GLY A 40 -10.58 -13.94 22.46
N THR A 41 -9.32 -14.33 22.26
CA THR A 41 -8.11 -13.67 22.77
C THR A 41 -7.31 -13.11 21.60
N TYR A 42 -7.16 -11.79 21.57
CA TYR A 42 -6.39 -11.04 20.60
C TYR A 42 -5.05 -10.65 21.22
N THR A 43 -3.94 -11.05 20.64
CA THR A 43 -2.58 -10.75 21.11
C THR A 43 -1.83 -9.98 20.04
N ALA A 44 -1.61 -8.69 20.27
CA ALA A 44 -0.75 -7.86 19.43
C ALA A 44 0.68 -7.90 19.99
N LYS A 45 1.63 -8.48 19.25
CA LYS A 45 3.05 -8.46 19.59
C LYS A 45 3.67 -7.14 19.11
N ARG A 46 4.56 -6.53 19.90
CA ARG A 46 5.29 -5.31 19.53
C ARG A 46 6.09 -5.47 18.22
N ASN A 47 6.48 -6.70 17.90
CA ASN A 47 7.20 -7.02 16.66
C ASN A 47 6.29 -7.06 15.41
N GLY A 48 5.03 -6.62 15.50
CA GLY A 48 4.13 -6.41 14.36
C GLY A 48 3.23 -7.59 14.00
N GLY A 49 3.24 -8.67 14.79
CA GLY A 49 2.32 -9.80 14.57
C GLY A 49 1.10 -9.72 15.47
N VAL A 50 -0.10 -9.87 14.91
CA VAL A 50 -1.34 -10.03 15.69
C VAL A 50 -1.78 -11.49 15.61
N LYS A 51 -1.88 -12.14 16.77
CA LYS A 51 -2.41 -13.49 16.94
C LYS A 51 -3.82 -13.39 17.50
N GLN A 52 -4.81 -13.92 16.80
CA GLN A 52 -6.17 -14.07 17.31
C GLN A 52 -6.41 -15.52 17.66
N THR A 53 -7.05 -15.80 18.79
CA THR A 53 -7.35 -17.16 19.24
C THR A 53 -8.79 -17.22 19.72
N TYR A 54 -9.63 -18.04 19.09
CA TYR A 54 -11.04 -18.19 19.46
C TYR A 54 -11.30 -19.61 19.95
N ASN A 55 -12.02 -19.75 21.06
CA ASN A 55 -12.50 -21.05 21.53
C ASN A 55 -13.84 -21.37 20.85
N LEU A 56 -13.87 -22.46 20.07
CA LEU A 56 -15.03 -22.88 19.28
C LEU A 56 -15.95 -23.87 20.03
N GLY A 57 -16.01 -23.80 21.37
CA GLY A 57 -16.90 -24.63 22.20
C GLY A 57 -16.44 -26.08 22.44
N ASN A 58 -15.67 -26.70 21.53
CA ASN A 58 -15.31 -28.14 21.59
C ASN A 58 -13.80 -28.40 21.75
N GLY A 59 -13.05 -27.50 22.39
CA GLY A 59 -11.59 -27.64 22.55
C GLY A 59 -10.76 -27.23 21.32
N TYR A 60 -11.41 -26.90 20.21
CA TYR A 60 -10.74 -26.34 19.03
C TYR A 60 -10.46 -24.84 19.23
N SER A 61 -9.20 -24.45 19.00
CA SER A 61 -8.78 -23.04 18.98
C SER A 61 -8.42 -22.64 17.55
N SER A 62 -9.19 -21.72 16.96
CA SER A 62 -8.81 -21.10 15.68
C SER A 62 -7.72 -20.06 15.94
N VAL A 63 -6.58 -20.19 15.27
CA VAL A 63 -5.43 -19.29 15.41
C VAL A 63 -5.17 -18.56 14.09
N THR A 64 -5.47 -17.26 14.06
CA THR A 64 -5.10 -16.39 12.94
C THR A 64 -3.87 -15.58 13.33
N GLU A 65 -2.72 -15.86 12.73
CA GLU A 65 -1.49 -15.07 12.90
C GLU A 65 -1.25 -14.19 11.67
N THR A 66 -1.40 -12.88 11.85
CA THR A 66 -0.87 -11.93 10.87
C THR A 66 0.65 -11.88 11.02
N LYS A 67 1.36 -12.27 9.97
CA LYS A 67 2.82 -12.13 9.93
C LYS A 67 3.17 -10.64 10.01
N PRO A 68 4.25 -10.26 10.71
CA PRO A 68 4.70 -8.88 10.71
C PRO A 68 5.01 -8.45 9.27
N PRO A 69 4.83 -7.16 8.93
CA PRO A 69 5.27 -6.66 7.64
C PRO A 69 6.74 -7.04 7.46
N ARG A 70 7.06 -7.76 6.38
CA ARG A 70 8.45 -8.09 6.02
C ARG A 70 9.24 -6.78 6.15
N LYS A 71 10.32 -6.79 6.94
CA LYS A 71 11.26 -5.67 7.02
C LYS A 71 11.50 -5.19 5.60
N MET A 72 11.15 -3.93 5.31
CA MET A 72 11.46 -3.34 4.02
C MET A 72 12.96 -3.56 3.79
N PRO A 73 13.36 -4.12 2.65
CA PRO A 73 14.78 -4.28 2.36
C PRO A 73 15.42 -2.90 2.51
N LYS A 74 16.43 -2.80 3.39
CA LYS A 74 17.21 -1.57 3.54
C LYS A 74 17.61 -1.13 2.12
N PRO A 75 17.45 0.14 1.73
CA PRO A 75 17.91 0.58 0.43
C PRO A 75 19.41 0.28 0.39
N LYS A 76 19.81 -0.69 -0.44
CA LYS A 76 21.21 -0.89 -0.78
C LYS A 76 21.68 0.47 -1.30
N LYS A 77 22.76 1.02 -0.74
CA LYS A 77 23.39 2.23 -1.30
C LYS A 77 23.52 1.99 -2.80
N PHE A 78 22.82 2.80 -3.58
CA PHE A 78 22.79 2.71 -5.02
C PHE A 78 24.22 2.95 -5.50
N LYS A 79 24.95 1.88 -5.84
CA LYS A 79 26.14 2.02 -6.66
C LYS A 79 25.60 2.38 -8.04
N PRO A 80 25.96 3.53 -8.62
CA PRO A 80 25.47 3.88 -9.95
C PRO A 80 25.83 2.73 -10.90
N PRO A 81 24.85 2.15 -11.61
CA PRO A 81 25.15 1.11 -12.57
C PRO A 81 26.07 1.71 -13.63
N LYS A 82 27.18 1.02 -13.94
CA LYS A 82 27.95 1.31 -15.15
C LYS A 82 26.95 1.33 -16.29
N THR A 83 26.84 2.47 -16.95
CA THR A 83 25.91 2.69 -18.05
C THR A 83 26.26 1.72 -19.18
N VAL A 84 25.53 0.61 -19.25
CA VAL A 84 25.49 -0.21 -20.45
C VAL A 84 24.60 0.55 -21.42
N ARG A 85 25.22 1.13 -22.45
CA ARG A 85 24.50 1.77 -23.57
C ARG A 85 23.60 0.71 -24.20
N LEU A 86 22.31 0.76 -23.89
CA LEU A 86 21.30 0.04 -24.64
C LEU A 86 21.17 0.75 -25.99
N SER A 87 21.61 0.07 -27.04
CA SER A 87 21.40 0.53 -28.41
C SER A 87 19.90 0.73 -28.62
N LYS A 88 19.52 1.96 -29.03
CA LYS A 88 18.18 2.26 -29.56
C LYS A 88 17.96 1.42 -30.82
N GLY A 89 17.35 0.25 -30.64
CA GLY A 89 16.96 -0.66 -31.71
C GLY A 89 15.60 -1.28 -31.41
N GLY A 90 14.65 -0.46 -30.94
CA GLY A 90 13.26 -0.86 -30.79
C GLY A 90 12.49 -0.46 -32.05
N LYS A 91 12.04 -1.45 -32.83
CA LYS A 91 11.22 -1.25 -34.02
C LYS A 91 9.94 -0.47 -33.67
N SER A 92 9.75 0.67 -34.32
CA SER A 92 8.70 1.68 -34.09
C SER A 92 7.30 1.30 -34.60
N GLY A 93 7.02 0.02 -34.86
CA GLY A 93 5.83 -0.40 -35.59
C GLY A 93 4.50 0.08 -34.99
N ASP A 94 4.37 0.02 -33.66
CA ASP A 94 3.12 0.39 -32.98
C ASP A 94 3.00 1.91 -32.76
N ALA A 95 4.13 2.60 -32.57
CA ALA A 95 4.14 4.05 -32.40
C ALA A 95 3.82 4.77 -33.71
N ASP A 96 4.30 4.26 -34.84
CA ASP A 96 4.03 4.82 -36.16
C ASP A 96 2.55 4.60 -36.56
N LEU A 97 1.97 3.44 -36.20
CA LEU A 97 0.54 3.17 -36.43
C LEU A 97 -0.36 4.09 -35.60
N LEU A 98 -0.05 4.28 -34.31
CA LEU A 98 -0.80 5.20 -33.44
C LEU A 98 -0.68 6.65 -33.91
N ALA A 99 0.49 7.06 -34.37
CA ALA A 99 0.71 8.40 -34.93
C ALA A 99 -0.10 8.63 -36.22
N LEU A 100 -0.15 7.63 -37.10
CA LEU A 100 -0.95 7.68 -38.33
C LEU A 100 -2.45 7.81 -38.01
N ILE A 101 -2.95 6.99 -37.08
CA ILE A 101 -4.36 7.02 -36.65
C ILE A 101 -4.69 8.39 -36.06
N ALA A 102 -3.84 8.93 -35.19
CA ALA A 102 -4.04 10.25 -34.58
C ALA A 102 -4.11 11.38 -35.63
N TRP A 103 -3.28 11.32 -36.67
CA TRP A 103 -3.30 12.30 -37.77
C TRP A 103 -4.60 12.25 -38.58
N ILE A 104 -5.11 11.05 -38.85
CA ILE A 104 -6.39 10.87 -39.56
C ILE A 104 -7.55 11.46 -38.76
N PHE A 105 -7.62 11.19 -37.46
CA PHE A 105 -8.66 11.75 -36.59
C PHE A 105 -8.57 13.28 -36.50
N ALA A 106 -7.36 13.84 -36.42
CA ALA A 106 -7.17 15.28 -36.42
C ALA A 106 -7.69 15.93 -37.72
N ALA A 107 -7.36 15.35 -38.87
CA ALA A 107 -7.83 15.85 -40.17
C ALA A 107 -9.36 15.80 -40.29
N LEU A 108 -9.99 14.68 -39.90
CA LEU A 108 -11.45 14.52 -39.89
C LEU A 108 -12.12 15.57 -38.99
N PHE A 109 -11.55 15.85 -37.82
CA PHE A 109 -12.09 16.86 -36.91
C PHE A 109 -12.14 18.25 -37.54
N PHE A 110 -11.10 18.66 -38.27
CA PHE A 110 -11.07 19.95 -38.96
C PHE A 110 -12.07 20.03 -40.12
N VAL A 111 -12.25 18.94 -40.89
CA VAL A 111 -13.24 18.89 -41.97
C VAL A 111 -14.65 19.03 -41.42
N VAL A 112 -15.00 18.26 -40.39
CA VAL A 112 -16.31 18.33 -39.75
C VAL A 112 -16.54 19.72 -39.16
N ARG A 113 -15.57 20.25 -38.41
CA ARG A 113 -15.65 21.60 -37.82
C ARG A 113 -15.82 22.68 -38.88
N GLY A 114 -15.08 22.60 -39.99
CA GLY A 114 -15.19 23.53 -41.12
C GLY A 114 -16.56 23.47 -41.80
N LEU A 115 -17.11 22.26 -41.99
CA LEU A 115 -18.45 22.07 -42.54
C LEU A 115 -19.53 22.67 -41.63
N PHE A 116 -19.43 22.44 -40.31
CA PHE A 116 -20.37 23.02 -39.33
C PHE A 116 -20.31 24.55 -39.30
N LEU A 117 -19.12 25.13 -39.35
CA LEU A 117 -18.93 26.60 -39.41
C LEU A 117 -19.47 27.17 -40.73
N GLY A 118 -19.23 26.50 -41.86
CA GLY A 118 -19.75 26.89 -43.16
C GLY A 118 -21.28 26.84 -43.23
N LEU A 119 -21.88 25.75 -42.73
CA LEU A 119 -23.33 25.60 -42.65
C LEU A 119 -23.96 26.65 -41.74
N ALA A 120 -23.36 26.88 -40.56
CA ALA A 120 -23.81 27.93 -39.65
C ALA A 120 -23.74 29.33 -40.28
N TYR A 121 -22.69 29.61 -41.08
CA TYR A 121 -22.57 30.86 -41.81
C TYR A 121 -23.67 31.03 -42.88
N VAL A 122 -23.96 29.98 -43.65
CA VAL A 122 -25.03 29.99 -44.66
C VAL A 122 -26.41 30.19 -44.02
N ILE A 123 -26.72 29.43 -42.97
CA ILE A 123 -27.99 29.57 -42.23
C ILE A 123 -28.13 30.99 -41.66
N ARG A 124 -27.07 31.54 -41.07
CA ARG A 124 -27.06 32.91 -40.55
C ARG A 124 -27.23 33.98 -41.64
N LYS A 125 -26.74 33.72 -42.86
CA LYS A 125 -26.90 34.62 -44.01
C LYS A 125 -28.33 34.58 -44.57
N ILE A 126 -28.96 33.41 -44.58
CA ILE A 126 -30.36 33.24 -45.00
C ILE A 126 -31.32 33.86 -43.96
N ALA A 127 -31.10 33.64 -42.67
CA ALA A 127 -31.94 34.17 -41.60
C ALA A 127 -31.88 35.71 -41.44
N LYS A 128 -30.94 36.38 -42.11
CA LYS A 128 -30.80 37.85 -42.12
C LYS A 128 -31.38 38.51 -43.38
N LYS A 129 -31.87 37.73 -44.34
CA LYS A 129 -32.62 38.19 -45.51
C LYS A 129 -34.11 38.07 -45.22
#